data_AF-A0A0D7AES5-F1
#
_entry.id   AF-A0A0D7AES5-F1
#
_cell.length_a   1.000
_cell.length_b   1.000
_cell.length_c   1.000
_cell.angle_alpha   90.00
_cell.angle_beta   90.00
_cell.angle_gamma   90.00
#
_symmetry.space_group_name_H-M   'P 1'
#
loop_
_entity.id
_entity.type
_entity.pdbx_description
1 polymer ?
#
loop_
_entity_poly.entity_id
_entity_poly.type
_entity_poly.pdbx_seq_one_letter_code
_entity_poly.pdbx_strand_id
1 'polypeptide(L)'
;MPDVAGPYIDPRLVALSQDNDNDFPSPREMLKSIGVRPAEKRAGSRRSDPKGKGKAVMPSSGKRKATAPPFDQPEAKRRRGGRSVGTPNYSSDDKEALLDFAEQHLPIGAKGWEGVAADFNEWAVAWDRPERTAKSLELKFKAWIRTSKPTSDAECPPEIERAHEIEYLINSRAETRDLDDDEEDVDEDIQRESDGKEPDDHVSFLAPVTAASIAPKVVRVKADPDAPASVPRSIQTAATRGARPSRASDLVAALTSNFDPSIRMSMQQQRATQLTETTASILMSQQLRDLQAENRRLQTELRQLQQELSDARHRETLATVQMLGTLLPTPNVCLLSLMGAVFMMVVLWLFMVKANSNLVKLEFLAVILMKAPL
;
A
#
# COMPACT_ATOMS: atom_id res chain seq x y z
N MET A 1 27.86 47.85 21.70
CA MET A 1 28.80 46.75 21.39
C MET A 1 29.19 46.87 19.94
N PRO A 2 30.49 46.84 19.58
CA PRO A 2 30.91 47.05 18.21
C PRO A 2 30.71 45.79 17.36
N ASP A 3 30.33 46.07 16.12
CA ASP A 3 30.06 45.15 15.03
C ASP A 3 31.39 44.59 14.49
N VAL A 4 31.63 43.29 14.66
CA VAL A 4 32.84 42.59 14.16
C VAL A 4 32.43 41.79 12.94
N ALA A 5 32.29 42.47 11.81
CA ALA A 5 32.19 41.85 10.50
C ALA A 5 33.57 41.29 10.12
N GLY A 6 33.78 39.99 10.37
CA GLY A 6 34.93 39.26 9.83
C GLY A 6 34.86 39.19 8.30
N PRO A 7 36.00 39.19 7.59
CA PRO A 7 36.02 39.14 6.14
C PRO A 7 35.40 37.83 5.65
N TYR A 8 34.33 37.95 4.85
CA TYR A 8 33.69 36.84 4.15
C TYR A 8 34.67 36.29 3.10
N ILE A 9 35.26 35.13 3.40
CA ILE A 9 36.14 34.41 2.46
C ILE A 9 35.23 33.60 1.54
N ASP A 10 35.20 33.96 0.26
CA ASP A 10 34.46 33.22 -0.77
C ASP A 10 35.09 31.82 -0.95
N PRO A 11 34.38 30.73 -0.60
CA PRO A 11 34.92 29.37 -0.69
C PRO A 11 35.24 28.93 -2.13
N ARG A 12 34.82 29.68 -3.15
CA ARG A 12 35.17 29.41 -4.56
C ARG A 12 36.58 29.87 -4.95
N LEU A 13 37.24 30.67 -4.11
CA LEU A 13 38.60 31.18 -4.38
C LEU A 13 39.70 30.43 -3.63
N VAL A 14 39.35 29.38 -2.88
CA VAL A 14 40.35 28.50 -2.27
C VAL A 14 40.90 27.57 -3.35
N ALA A 15 42.06 27.94 -3.92
CA ALA A 15 42.82 27.09 -4.81
C ALA A 15 43.20 25.81 -4.07
N LEU A 16 42.57 24.69 -4.43
CA LEU A 16 42.97 23.37 -3.97
C LEU A 16 44.39 23.11 -4.46
N SER A 17 45.30 22.86 -3.52
CA SER A 17 46.64 22.34 -3.79
C SER A 17 46.52 21.13 -4.71
N GLN A 18 47.11 21.21 -5.90
CA GLN A 18 47.30 20.04 -6.76
C GLN A 18 48.36 19.16 -6.11
N ASP A 19 47.95 18.36 -5.14
CA ASP A 19 48.77 17.28 -4.62
C ASP A 19 48.90 16.23 -5.73
N ASN A 20 50.11 16.12 -6.27
CA ASN A 20 50.46 15.16 -7.31
C ASN A 20 50.35 13.74 -6.74
N ASP A 21 49.36 12.97 -7.19
CA ASP A 21 49.07 11.57 -6.82
C ASP A 21 50.14 10.53 -7.25
N ASN A 22 51.41 10.93 -7.46
CA ASN A 22 52.46 10.06 -7.99
C ASN A 22 53.39 9.41 -6.95
N ASP A 23 53.12 9.54 -5.65
CA ASP A 23 54.00 9.02 -4.58
C ASP A 23 53.63 7.63 -4.02
N PHE A 24 52.70 6.90 -4.65
CA PHE A 24 52.44 5.51 -4.25
C PHE A 24 53.40 4.52 -4.93
N PRO A 25 54.33 3.86 -4.20
CA PRO A 25 55.27 2.92 -4.79
C PRO A 25 54.53 1.71 -5.37
N SER A 26 55.02 1.20 -6.49
CA SER A 26 54.44 0.05 -7.19
C SER A 26 54.34 -1.15 -6.24
N PRO A 27 53.25 -1.95 -6.27
CA PRO A 27 53.10 -3.13 -5.42
C PRO A 27 54.27 -4.12 -5.45
N ARG A 28 55.04 -4.15 -6.55
CA ARG A 28 56.26 -4.96 -6.67
C ARG A 28 57.44 -4.46 -5.83
N GLU A 29 57.54 -3.16 -5.57
CA GLU A 29 58.58 -2.58 -4.72
C GLU A 29 58.30 -2.84 -3.25
N MET A 30 57.01 -2.79 -2.85
CA MET A 30 56.58 -3.17 -1.50
C MET A 30 56.87 -4.65 -1.17
N LEU A 31 56.73 -5.58 -2.13
CA LEU A 31 57.03 -6.99 -1.85
C LEU A 31 58.53 -7.29 -1.69
N LYS A 32 59.42 -6.46 -2.26
CA LYS A 32 60.87 -6.65 -2.13
C LYS A 32 61.40 -6.18 -0.77
N SER A 33 60.79 -5.17 -0.16
CA SER A 33 61.19 -4.66 1.15
C SER A 33 60.79 -5.57 2.31
N ILE A 34 59.78 -6.45 2.13
CA ILE A 34 59.22 -7.29 3.19
C ILE A 34 59.97 -8.63 3.37
N GLY A 35 60.95 -8.97 2.51
CA GLY A 35 61.95 -10.01 2.83
C GLY A 35 61.41 -11.44 3.10
N VAL A 36 60.26 -11.81 2.55
CA VAL A 36 59.64 -13.14 2.80
C VAL A 36 60.35 -14.22 1.96
N ARG A 37 61.02 -15.16 2.62
CA ARG A 37 61.52 -16.39 2.00
C ARG A 37 60.40 -17.45 1.94
N PRO A 38 60.26 -18.21 0.84
CA PRO A 38 59.24 -19.24 0.71
C PRO A 38 59.55 -20.46 1.60
N ALA A 39 58.57 -20.93 2.37
CA ALA A 39 58.71 -22.01 3.35
C ALA A 39 58.71 -23.41 2.69
N GLU A 40 59.62 -24.28 3.14
CA GLU A 40 59.74 -25.67 2.69
C GLU A 40 58.62 -26.56 3.25
N LYS A 41 57.99 -27.34 2.36
CA LYS A 41 56.91 -28.29 2.70
C LYS A 41 57.49 -29.57 3.31
N ARG A 42 57.17 -29.86 4.59
CA ARG A 42 57.41 -31.17 5.22
C ARG A 42 56.18 -32.09 5.06
N ALA A 43 56.36 -33.22 4.38
CA ALA A 43 55.35 -34.26 4.22
C ALA A 43 55.26 -35.16 5.47
N GLY A 44 54.05 -35.27 6.05
CA GLY A 44 53.77 -36.13 7.20
C GLY A 44 53.59 -37.60 6.81
N SER A 45 54.30 -38.48 7.53
CA SER A 45 54.35 -39.93 7.39
C SER A 45 53.07 -40.61 7.88
N ARG A 46 52.49 -41.50 7.05
CA ARG A 46 51.39 -42.40 7.41
C ARG A 46 51.96 -43.70 7.98
N ARG A 47 51.40 -44.20 9.10
CA ARG A 47 51.53 -45.61 9.52
C ARG A 47 50.14 -46.25 9.63
N SER A 48 50.12 -47.50 9.18
CA SER A 48 49.00 -48.42 8.98
C SER A 48 48.58 -49.17 10.26
N ASP A 49 47.30 -49.56 10.27
CA ASP A 49 46.48 -50.40 11.21
C ASP A 49 47.12 -51.77 11.60
N PRO A 50 46.48 -52.74 12.35
CA PRO A 50 45.07 -52.86 12.82
C PRO A 50 44.79 -53.57 14.20
N LYS A 51 43.57 -53.47 14.76
CA LYS A 51 43.04 -54.48 15.73
C LYS A 51 41.52 -54.47 15.97
N GLY A 52 40.88 -55.65 15.81
CA GLY A 52 39.74 -56.16 16.62
C GLY A 52 38.32 -55.93 16.08
N LYS A 53 37.68 -56.89 15.37
CA LYS A 53 36.85 -58.03 15.85
C LYS A 53 35.70 -57.66 16.80
N GLY A 54 34.45 -57.86 16.34
CA GLY A 54 33.27 -57.96 17.20
C GLY A 54 31.94 -57.90 16.45
N LYS A 55 31.46 -59.06 16.00
CA LYS A 55 30.17 -59.27 15.32
C LYS A 55 29.17 -59.78 16.36
N ALA A 56 28.02 -59.15 16.54
CA ALA A 56 26.87 -59.75 17.21
C ALA A 56 25.58 -59.27 16.54
N VAL A 57 24.85 -60.23 15.98
CA VAL A 57 23.49 -60.12 15.46
C VAL A 57 22.63 -61.00 16.35
N MET A 58 21.49 -60.49 16.83
CA MET A 58 20.31 -61.30 17.14
C MET A 58 19.04 -60.51 16.79
N PRO A 59 18.05 -61.13 16.11
CA PRO A 59 16.73 -60.56 15.84
C PRO A 59 15.68 -61.04 16.86
N SER A 60 14.63 -60.26 17.11
CA SER A 60 13.40 -60.74 17.77
C SER A 60 12.15 -60.23 17.06
N SER A 61 11.13 -61.08 17.06
CA SER A 61 10.00 -61.16 16.14
C SER A 61 8.66 -60.90 16.84
N GLY A 62 7.73 -60.24 16.11
CA GLY A 62 6.26 -60.44 16.14
C GLY A 62 5.47 -59.93 17.36
N LYS A 63 4.13 -59.81 17.37
CA LYS A 63 3.04 -59.50 16.41
C LYS A 63 1.74 -59.46 17.26
N ARG A 64 0.69 -58.76 16.78
CA ARG A 64 -0.78 -58.79 17.12
C ARG A 64 -1.26 -57.54 17.89
N LYS A 65 -2.21 -56.71 17.42
CA LYS A 65 -3.59 -56.84 16.86
C LYS A 65 -4.66 -57.14 17.93
N ALA A 66 -5.52 -56.16 18.18
CA ALA A 66 -6.89 -56.30 18.69
C ALA A 66 -7.77 -55.14 18.16
N THR A 67 -9.08 -55.36 18.06
CA THR A 67 -10.07 -54.59 17.28
C THR A 67 -11.31 -54.28 18.13
N ALA A 68 -11.70 -52.99 18.21
CA ALA A 68 -13.06 -52.36 18.34
C ALA A 68 -13.93 -52.63 19.63
N PRO A 69 -14.99 -51.84 19.97
CA PRO A 69 -15.86 -51.00 19.08
C PRO A 69 -16.32 -49.63 19.71
N PRO A 70 -17.45 -48.97 19.35
CA PRO A 70 -17.48 -47.61 18.77
C PRO A 70 -18.23 -46.56 19.63
N PHE A 71 -17.70 -45.34 19.78
CA PHE A 71 -18.47 -44.20 20.31
C PHE A 71 -17.94 -42.86 19.80
N ASP A 72 -18.82 -41.87 19.81
CA ASP A 72 -18.93 -40.66 19.00
C ASP A 72 -17.71 -39.73 18.83
N GLN A 73 -17.80 -38.91 17.77
CA GLN A 73 -16.86 -37.92 17.23
C GLN A 73 -15.99 -37.20 18.29
N PRO A 74 -14.71 -36.94 17.94
CA PRO A 74 -14.29 -35.54 17.94
C PRO A 74 -13.40 -35.17 16.75
N GLU A 75 -13.80 -34.09 16.08
CA GLU A 75 -13.01 -33.04 15.44
C GLU A 75 -11.55 -33.42 15.08
N ALA A 76 -11.38 -33.88 13.84
CA ALA A 76 -10.06 -34.14 13.28
C ALA A 76 -9.28 -32.82 13.15
N LYS A 77 -8.34 -32.63 14.08
CA LYS A 77 -7.19 -31.70 13.96
C LYS A 77 -6.63 -31.78 12.54
N ARG A 78 -6.95 -30.79 11.71
CA ARG A 78 -6.46 -30.70 10.32
C ARG A 78 -4.94 -30.63 10.40
N ARG A 79 -4.29 -31.72 10.01
CA ARG A 79 -2.84 -31.73 9.73
C ARG A 79 -2.62 -30.62 8.69
N ARG A 80 -1.62 -29.76 8.89
CA ARG A 80 -1.16 -28.78 7.90
C ARG A 80 -0.79 -29.53 6.62
N GLY A 81 -1.79 -29.78 5.79
CA GLY A 81 -1.70 -30.48 4.52
C GLY A 81 -1.17 -29.50 3.49
N GLY A 82 -0.31 -29.99 2.61
CA GLY A 82 0.18 -29.24 1.47
C GLY A 82 -0.96 -28.74 0.57
N ARG A 83 -0.55 -27.99 -0.45
CA ARG A 83 -1.41 -27.38 -1.49
C ARG A 83 -2.63 -28.25 -1.78
N SER A 84 -3.83 -27.75 -1.49
CA SER A 84 -5.06 -28.38 -1.92
C SER A 84 -4.97 -28.60 -3.43
N VAL A 85 -4.94 -29.86 -3.83
CA VAL A 85 -5.02 -30.27 -5.24
C VAL A 85 -6.43 -29.89 -5.68
N GLY A 86 -6.59 -28.86 -6.51
CA GLY A 86 -7.92 -28.53 -7.02
C GLY A 86 -8.11 -27.21 -7.75
N THR A 87 -7.26 -26.19 -7.59
CA THR A 87 -7.41 -24.98 -8.40
C THR A 87 -6.63 -25.13 -9.71
N PRO A 88 -7.30 -25.17 -10.87
CA PRO A 88 -6.59 -25.20 -12.15
C PRO A 88 -5.79 -23.91 -12.31
N ASN A 89 -4.69 -23.99 -13.05
CA ASN A 89 -3.92 -22.81 -13.42
C ASN A 89 -4.74 -21.93 -14.36
N TYR A 90 -4.44 -20.64 -14.39
CA TYR A 90 -5.03 -19.71 -15.35
C TYR A 90 -4.59 -20.10 -16.78
N SER A 91 -5.56 -20.37 -17.65
CA SER A 91 -5.35 -20.55 -19.10
C SER A 91 -4.95 -19.23 -19.76
N SER A 92 -4.45 -19.24 -21.00
CA SER A 92 -4.13 -18.01 -21.74
C SER A 92 -5.35 -17.09 -21.85
N ASP A 93 -6.48 -17.65 -22.27
CA ASP A 93 -7.76 -16.94 -22.38
C ASP A 93 -8.19 -16.32 -21.05
N ASP A 94 -8.00 -17.04 -19.94
CA ASP A 94 -8.33 -16.53 -18.60
C ASP A 94 -7.46 -15.32 -18.23
N LYS A 95 -6.21 -15.26 -18.72
CA LYS A 95 -5.33 -14.11 -18.47
C LYS A 95 -5.77 -12.91 -19.29
N GLU A 96 -6.08 -13.11 -20.56
CA GLU A 96 -6.52 -12.06 -21.48
C GLU A 96 -7.84 -11.45 -20.97
N ALA A 97 -8.82 -12.30 -20.64
CA ALA A 97 -10.09 -11.85 -20.06
C ALA A 97 -9.87 -11.08 -18.74
N LEU A 98 -8.98 -11.55 -17.86
CA LEU A 98 -8.66 -10.83 -16.62
C LEU A 98 -8.06 -9.44 -16.91
N LEU A 99 -7.18 -9.31 -17.91
CA LEU A 99 -6.61 -8.03 -18.29
C LEU A 99 -7.67 -7.11 -18.91
N ASP A 100 -8.58 -7.63 -19.74
CA ASP A 100 -9.70 -6.88 -20.32
C ASP A 100 -10.61 -6.29 -19.24
N PHE A 101 -11.02 -7.10 -18.24
CA PHE A 101 -11.85 -6.61 -17.14
C PHE A 101 -11.09 -5.68 -16.20
N ALA A 102 -9.80 -5.90 -15.96
CA ALA A 102 -8.98 -5.00 -15.16
C ALA A 102 -8.81 -3.63 -15.83
N GLU A 103 -8.68 -3.60 -17.16
CA GLU A 103 -8.62 -2.37 -17.95
C GLU A 103 -9.96 -1.61 -17.93
N GLN A 104 -11.10 -2.31 -18.02
CA GLN A 104 -12.43 -1.71 -17.97
C GLN A 104 -12.76 -1.12 -16.59
N HIS A 105 -12.49 -1.87 -15.52
CA HIS A 105 -12.87 -1.45 -14.16
C HIS A 105 -11.86 -0.52 -13.50
N LEU A 106 -10.59 -0.55 -13.93
CA LEU A 106 -9.45 0.10 -13.27
C LEU A 106 -9.57 -0.02 -11.74
N PRO A 107 -9.45 -1.25 -11.20
CA PRO A 107 -9.86 -1.56 -9.84
C PRO A 107 -9.01 -0.83 -8.79
N ILE A 108 -9.66 0.05 -8.01
CA ILE A 108 -9.06 0.71 -6.85
C ILE A 108 -9.57 0.04 -5.57
N GLY A 109 -8.65 -0.55 -4.81
CA GLY A 109 -8.96 -1.21 -3.54
C GLY A 109 -9.86 -2.45 -3.68
N ALA A 110 -10.32 -3.00 -2.56
CA ALA A 110 -11.06 -4.27 -2.53
C ALA A 110 -12.37 -4.23 -3.33
N LYS A 111 -13.11 -3.11 -3.25
CA LYS A 111 -14.39 -2.91 -3.95
C LYS A 111 -14.25 -2.93 -5.47
N GLY A 112 -13.16 -2.38 -6.02
CA GLY A 112 -12.88 -2.45 -7.45
C GLY A 112 -12.65 -3.89 -7.93
N TRP A 113 -11.96 -4.70 -7.13
CA TRP A 113 -11.71 -6.11 -7.44
C TRP A 113 -12.96 -6.99 -7.35
N GLU A 114 -13.97 -6.60 -6.57
CA GLU A 114 -15.27 -7.28 -6.56
C GLU A 114 -16.01 -7.11 -7.89
N GLY A 115 -15.97 -5.91 -8.49
CA GLY A 115 -16.52 -5.65 -9.82
C GLY A 115 -15.83 -6.49 -10.90
N VAL A 116 -14.50 -6.51 -10.90
CA VAL A 116 -13.71 -7.38 -11.81
C VAL A 116 -14.07 -8.86 -11.62
N ALA A 117 -14.28 -9.31 -10.39
CA ALA A 117 -14.63 -10.70 -10.12
C ALA A 117 -16.05 -11.07 -10.57
N ALA A 118 -17.01 -10.14 -10.47
CA ALA A 118 -18.37 -10.36 -10.93
C ALA A 118 -18.38 -10.62 -12.45
N ASP A 119 -17.78 -9.72 -13.22
CA ASP A 119 -17.74 -9.82 -14.69
C ASP A 119 -16.89 -11.00 -15.16
N PHE A 120 -15.76 -11.25 -14.48
CA PHE A 120 -14.93 -12.42 -14.77
C PHE A 120 -15.68 -13.73 -14.51
N ASN A 121 -16.47 -13.82 -13.44
CA ASN A 121 -17.23 -15.03 -13.13
C ASN A 121 -18.41 -15.22 -14.08
N GLU A 122 -19.07 -14.15 -14.51
CA GLU A 122 -20.09 -14.21 -15.57
C GLU A 122 -19.51 -14.75 -16.88
N TRP A 123 -18.35 -14.22 -17.29
CA TRP A 123 -17.60 -14.74 -18.42
C TRP A 123 -17.16 -16.19 -18.18
N ALA A 124 -16.65 -16.52 -16.99
CA ALA A 124 -16.18 -17.87 -16.69
C ALA A 124 -17.30 -18.91 -16.83
N VAL A 125 -18.53 -18.59 -16.37
CA VAL A 125 -19.69 -19.47 -16.53
C VAL A 125 -20.04 -19.67 -18.01
N ALA A 126 -19.97 -18.62 -18.83
CA ALA A 126 -20.26 -18.72 -20.27
C ALA A 126 -19.25 -19.60 -21.04
N TRP A 127 -18.01 -19.71 -20.53
CA TRP A 127 -16.91 -20.47 -21.16
C TRP A 127 -16.56 -21.77 -20.44
N ASP A 128 -17.44 -22.26 -19.55
CA ASP A 128 -17.24 -23.47 -18.72
C ASP A 128 -15.91 -23.46 -17.94
N ARG A 129 -15.54 -22.28 -17.43
CA ARG A 129 -14.35 -22.04 -16.60
C ARG A 129 -14.73 -21.98 -15.11
N PRO A 130 -13.79 -22.34 -14.22
CA PRO A 130 -14.05 -22.29 -12.78
C PRO A 130 -14.07 -20.86 -12.27
N GLU A 131 -15.08 -20.56 -11.46
CA GLU A 131 -15.22 -19.29 -10.76
C GLU A 131 -14.01 -18.98 -9.87
N ARG A 132 -13.67 -17.70 -9.78
CA ARG A 132 -12.53 -17.18 -9.03
C ARG A 132 -12.99 -16.12 -8.05
N THR A 133 -12.35 -16.12 -6.88
CA THR A 133 -12.54 -15.07 -5.88
C THR A 133 -11.78 -13.82 -6.29
N ALA A 134 -12.31 -12.63 -5.97
CA ALA A 134 -11.68 -11.34 -6.21
C ALA A 134 -10.21 -11.31 -5.74
N LYS A 135 -9.93 -11.86 -4.55
CA LYS A 135 -8.57 -11.97 -4.02
C LYS A 135 -7.63 -12.78 -4.91
N SER A 136 -8.11 -13.87 -5.50
CA SER A 136 -7.30 -14.72 -6.36
C SER A 136 -6.94 -14.06 -7.70
N LEU A 137 -7.84 -13.21 -8.21
CA LEU A 137 -7.63 -12.39 -9.41
C LEU A 137 -6.66 -11.24 -9.11
N GLU A 138 -6.87 -10.52 -8.01
CA GLU A 138 -5.98 -9.45 -7.51
C GLU A 138 -4.54 -9.97 -7.33
N LEU A 139 -4.38 -11.12 -6.66
CA LEU A 139 -3.07 -11.75 -6.42
C LEU A 139 -2.38 -12.12 -7.74
N LYS A 140 -3.15 -12.58 -8.73
CA LYS A 140 -2.63 -12.97 -10.04
C LYS A 140 -2.15 -11.75 -10.83
N PHE A 141 -2.96 -10.69 -10.88
CA PHE A 141 -2.60 -9.43 -11.53
C PHE A 141 -1.36 -8.78 -10.89
N LYS A 142 -1.32 -8.70 -9.55
CA LYS A 142 -0.13 -8.23 -8.82
C LYS A 142 1.11 -9.10 -9.03
N ALA A 143 0.95 -10.36 -9.40
CA ALA A 143 2.09 -11.21 -9.74
C ALA A 143 2.71 -10.77 -11.08
N TRP A 144 1.91 -10.38 -12.07
CA TRP A 144 2.40 -9.86 -13.36
C TRP A 144 3.09 -8.50 -13.22
N ILE A 145 2.55 -7.61 -12.40
CA ILE A 145 3.21 -6.34 -12.08
C ILE A 145 4.59 -6.56 -11.45
N ARG A 146 4.71 -7.55 -10.55
CA ARG A 146 5.99 -7.82 -9.88
C ARG A 146 7.01 -8.52 -10.77
N THR A 147 6.61 -9.12 -11.89
CA THR A 147 7.55 -9.72 -12.82
C THR A 147 8.26 -8.62 -13.60
N SER A 148 9.34 -8.10 -13.01
CA SER A 148 10.21 -7.11 -13.63
C SER A 148 10.87 -7.66 -14.90
N LYS A 149 11.14 -6.75 -15.85
CA LYS A 149 11.78 -7.05 -17.13
C LYS A 149 13.08 -7.83 -16.87
N PRO A 150 13.29 -8.99 -17.53
CA PRO A 150 14.54 -9.74 -17.38
C PRO A 150 15.74 -8.86 -17.77
N THR A 151 16.77 -8.86 -16.92
CA THR A 151 17.95 -7.96 -16.96
C THR A 151 18.84 -8.11 -18.21
N SER A 152 18.44 -8.88 -19.23
CA SER A 152 19.15 -9.00 -20.49
C SER A 152 18.16 -9.23 -21.64
N ASP A 153 17.93 -8.21 -22.47
CA ASP A 153 17.41 -8.23 -23.87
C ASP A 153 16.39 -9.32 -24.25
N ALA A 154 15.58 -9.78 -23.31
CA ALA A 154 14.60 -10.82 -23.50
C ALA A 154 13.23 -10.15 -23.59
N GLU A 155 12.57 -10.40 -24.72
CA GLU A 155 11.24 -9.90 -25.05
C GLU A 155 10.28 -10.14 -23.89
N CYS A 156 9.70 -9.05 -23.36
CA CYS A 156 8.74 -9.15 -22.28
C CYS A 156 7.45 -9.76 -22.84
N PRO A 157 6.89 -10.82 -22.19
CA PRO A 157 5.60 -11.35 -22.60
C PRO A 157 4.54 -10.25 -22.69
N PRO A 158 3.69 -10.24 -23.73
CA PRO A 158 2.73 -9.18 -23.98
C PRO A 158 1.73 -9.02 -22.82
N GLU A 159 1.45 -10.09 -22.07
CA GLU A 159 0.55 -10.02 -20.92
C GLU A 159 1.14 -9.20 -19.75
N ILE A 160 2.47 -9.18 -19.60
CA ILE A 160 3.15 -8.43 -18.54
C ILE A 160 3.22 -6.95 -18.90
N GLU A 161 3.52 -6.63 -20.16
CA GLU A 161 3.53 -5.26 -20.66
C GLU A 161 2.14 -4.61 -20.50
N ARG A 162 1.10 -5.30 -20.96
CA ARG A 162 -0.29 -4.83 -20.80
C ARG A 162 -0.69 -4.67 -19.33
N ALA A 163 -0.24 -5.56 -18.44
CA ALA A 163 -0.52 -5.43 -17.01
C ALA A 163 0.10 -4.16 -16.40
N HIS A 164 1.30 -3.76 -16.85
CA HIS A 164 1.95 -2.52 -16.42
C HIS A 164 1.24 -1.28 -16.98
N GLU A 165 0.75 -1.33 -18.22
CA GLU A 165 -0.07 -0.26 -18.78
C GLU A 165 -1.36 -0.05 -17.97
N ILE A 166 -2.04 -1.15 -17.63
CA ILE A 166 -3.24 -1.10 -16.79
C ILE A 166 -2.91 -0.56 -15.38
N GLU A 167 -1.77 -0.95 -14.79
CA GLU A 167 -1.33 -0.40 -13.50
C GLU A 167 -1.11 1.12 -13.57
N TYR A 168 -0.52 1.61 -14.67
CA TYR A 168 -0.38 3.04 -14.91
C TYR A 168 -1.74 3.75 -14.99
N LEU A 169 -2.71 3.16 -15.71
CA LEU A 169 -4.08 3.69 -15.79
C LEU A 169 -4.79 3.69 -14.44
N ILE A 170 -4.64 2.63 -13.63
CA ILE A 170 -5.19 2.55 -12.27
C ILE A 170 -4.60 3.67 -11.41
N ASN A 171 -3.29 3.86 -11.45
CA ASN A 171 -2.60 4.89 -10.66
C ASN A 171 -3.00 6.29 -11.11
N SER A 172 -3.10 6.54 -12.42
CA SER A 172 -3.56 7.82 -12.97
C SER A 172 -4.99 8.15 -12.52
N ARG A 173 -5.89 7.15 -12.56
CA ARG A 173 -7.26 7.30 -12.05
C ARG A 173 -7.31 7.55 -10.54
N ALA A 174 -6.43 6.89 -9.78
CA ALA A 174 -6.34 7.07 -8.34
C ALA A 174 -5.77 8.44 -7.95
N GLU A 175 -4.82 8.96 -8.73
CA GLU A 175 -4.21 10.29 -8.55
C GLU A 175 -5.17 11.43 -8.88
N THR A 176 -6.08 11.22 -9.84
CA THR A 176 -7.12 12.20 -10.23
C THR A 176 -8.27 12.28 -9.19
N ARG A 177 -8.23 11.48 -8.13
CA ARG A 177 -9.20 11.63 -7.04
C ARG A 177 -8.71 12.72 -6.11
N ASP A 178 -9.05 13.96 -6.45
CA ASP A 178 -8.93 15.10 -5.54
C ASP A 178 -9.57 14.71 -4.21
N LEU A 179 -8.79 14.82 -3.14
CA LEU A 179 -9.27 14.71 -1.78
C LEU A 179 -10.10 15.96 -1.50
N ASP A 180 -11.33 16.00 -1.99
CA ASP A 180 -12.37 16.88 -1.45
C ASP A 180 -12.61 16.44 0.00
N ASP A 181 -11.79 16.96 0.91
CA ASP A 181 -11.95 16.87 2.38
C ASP A 181 -13.04 17.85 2.88
N ASP A 182 -14.07 18.08 2.05
CA ASP A 182 -15.20 18.93 2.36
C ASP A 182 -16.44 18.08 2.66
N GLU A 183 -16.67 17.89 3.97
CA GLU A 183 -17.96 17.77 4.67
C GLU A 183 -18.80 16.48 4.51
N GLU A 184 -18.99 15.75 5.60
CA GLU A 184 -20.22 15.80 6.42
C GLU A 184 -20.07 14.89 7.65
N ASP A 185 -19.92 15.51 8.82
CA ASP A 185 -20.19 14.89 10.12
C ASP A 185 -21.67 14.51 10.17
N VAL A 186 -21.99 13.24 9.86
CA VAL A 186 -23.27 12.62 10.23
C VAL A 186 -23.08 11.90 11.55
N ASP A 187 -23.49 12.59 12.62
CA ASP A 187 -23.70 12.03 13.95
C ASP A 187 -24.79 10.94 13.89
N GLU A 188 -24.40 9.68 13.69
CA GLU A 188 -25.26 8.55 14.04
C GLU A 188 -24.79 7.92 15.36
N ASP A 189 -25.52 8.30 16.40
CA ASP A 189 -25.47 7.83 17.77
C ASP A 189 -25.82 6.33 17.83
N ILE A 190 -24.81 5.44 17.73
CA ILE A 190 -24.97 4.01 18.02
C ILE A 190 -24.46 3.74 19.44
N GLN A 191 -25.43 3.65 20.34
CA GLN A 191 -25.28 3.21 21.72
C GLN A 191 -24.49 1.91 21.81
N ARG A 192 -23.40 2.00 22.58
CA ARG A 192 -22.52 0.91 22.95
C ARG A 192 -23.12 0.21 24.17
N GLU A 193 -23.64 -1.00 23.99
CA GLU A 193 -23.78 -1.96 25.09
C GLU A 193 -22.86 -3.16 24.86
N SER A 194 -22.20 -3.50 25.96
CA SER A 194 -21.05 -4.37 26.13
C SER A 194 -21.45 -5.85 26.20
N ASP A 195 -20.73 -6.73 25.50
CA ASP A 195 -20.28 -7.98 26.13
C ASP A 195 -18.97 -8.50 25.54
N GLY A 196 -18.09 -8.97 26.42
CA GLY A 196 -16.69 -9.24 26.16
C GLY A 196 -16.40 -10.68 25.74
N LYS A 197 -15.45 -10.83 24.81
CA LYS A 197 -14.57 -12.02 24.75
C LYS A 197 -13.28 -11.70 24.01
N GLU A 198 -12.18 -11.54 24.76
CA GLU A 198 -10.82 -11.65 24.23
C GLU A 198 -10.54 -13.06 23.72
N PRO A 199 -9.69 -13.17 22.69
CA PRO A 199 -8.52 -14.00 22.90
C PRO A 199 -7.21 -13.29 22.51
N ASP A 200 -6.25 -13.38 23.43
CA ASP A 200 -4.82 -13.26 23.22
C ASP A 200 -4.35 -14.05 21.98
N ASP A 201 -3.52 -13.42 21.15
CA ASP A 201 -2.47 -14.11 20.39
C ASP A 201 -1.36 -13.11 20.00
N HIS A 202 -0.37 -12.98 20.88
CA HIS A 202 0.92 -12.37 20.57
C HIS A 202 1.71 -13.27 19.61
N VAL A 203 1.92 -12.84 18.36
CA VAL A 203 2.97 -13.39 17.49
C VAL A 203 3.96 -12.30 17.06
N SER A 204 5.02 -12.21 17.87
CA SER A 204 6.29 -11.59 17.48
C SER A 204 7.00 -12.51 16.48
N PHE A 205 7.13 -12.09 15.23
CA PHE A 205 8.11 -12.71 14.32
C PHE A 205 8.56 -11.73 13.22
N LEU A 206 9.44 -10.79 13.59
CA LEU A 206 10.36 -10.16 12.64
C LEU A 206 11.78 -10.65 12.96
N ALA A 207 12.21 -11.67 12.23
CA ALA A 207 13.61 -11.99 12.04
C ALA A 207 13.87 -12.17 10.54
N PRO A 208 14.94 -11.55 9.99
CA PRO A 208 15.23 -11.56 8.56
C PRO A 208 15.87 -12.88 8.17
N VAL A 209 15.23 -13.65 7.29
CA VAL A 209 15.84 -14.84 6.69
C VAL A 209 16.52 -14.46 5.38
N THR A 210 17.80 -14.80 5.37
CA THR A 210 18.82 -14.56 4.38
C THR A 210 18.53 -15.22 3.03
N ALA A 211 19.01 -14.56 1.98
CA ALA A 211 18.99 -15.02 0.61
C ALA A 211 19.61 -16.42 0.47
N ALA A 212 18.79 -17.39 0.04
CA ALA A 212 19.25 -18.69 -0.44
C ALA A 212 19.07 -18.74 -1.96
N SER A 213 20.22 -18.71 -2.64
CA SER A 213 20.43 -18.97 -4.06
C SER A 213 19.72 -20.26 -4.53
N ILE A 214 18.84 -20.14 -5.51
CA ILE A 214 18.27 -21.28 -6.24
C ILE A 214 18.91 -21.29 -7.63
N ALA A 215 19.79 -22.27 -7.85
CA ALA A 215 20.41 -22.54 -9.15
C ALA A 215 19.37 -23.10 -10.16
N PRO A 216 19.45 -22.74 -11.46
CA PRO A 216 18.49 -23.21 -12.46
C PRO A 216 18.75 -24.66 -12.88
N LYS A 217 17.65 -25.42 -13.03
CA LYS A 217 17.60 -26.79 -13.53
C LYS A 217 17.48 -26.76 -15.06
N VAL A 218 18.57 -27.11 -15.75
CA VAL A 218 18.61 -27.22 -17.22
C VAL A 218 17.80 -28.44 -17.67
N VAL A 219 16.79 -28.20 -18.52
CA VAL A 219 16.03 -29.22 -19.26
C VAL A 219 16.76 -29.50 -20.58
N ARG A 220 16.97 -30.80 -20.85
CA ARG A 220 17.69 -31.32 -22.02
C ARG A 220 16.68 -31.64 -23.12
N VAL A 221 16.73 -30.91 -24.24
CA VAL A 221 15.97 -31.23 -25.46
C VAL A 221 16.86 -32.02 -26.42
N LYS A 222 16.30 -33.08 -27.02
CA LYS A 222 16.86 -33.92 -28.08
C LYS A 222 16.69 -33.23 -29.43
N ALA A 223 17.72 -33.28 -30.28
CA ALA A 223 17.61 -33.13 -31.72
C ALA A 223 18.60 -34.08 -32.42
N ASP A 224 18.15 -34.66 -33.52
CA ASP A 224 18.74 -35.74 -34.33
C ASP A 224 19.89 -35.27 -35.26
N PRO A 225 20.60 -36.19 -35.96
CA PRO A 225 21.97 -36.00 -36.44
C PRO A 225 22.08 -35.74 -37.95
N ASP A 226 23.07 -34.94 -38.36
CA ASP A 226 23.77 -35.08 -39.65
C ASP A 226 25.20 -34.49 -39.56
N ALA A 227 26.14 -35.14 -40.26
CA ALA A 227 27.59 -35.26 -40.05
C ALA A 227 28.47 -34.01 -40.43
N PRO A 228 29.85 -34.07 -40.50
CA PRO A 228 30.83 -35.07 -40.05
C PRO A 228 32.07 -34.55 -39.26
N ALA A 229 32.62 -35.47 -38.45
CA ALA A 229 34.02 -35.72 -38.05
C ALA A 229 35.09 -34.60 -37.98
N SER A 230 35.73 -34.46 -36.80
CA SER A 230 37.18 -34.18 -36.65
C SER A 230 37.73 -34.49 -35.23
N VAL A 231 38.57 -35.54 -35.17
CA VAL A 231 39.78 -35.80 -34.32
C VAL A 231 39.63 -36.00 -32.78
N PRO A 232 40.22 -37.08 -32.19
CA PRO A 232 40.04 -37.43 -30.78
C PRO A 232 41.06 -36.75 -29.84
N ARG A 233 40.61 -36.27 -28.67
CA ARG A 233 41.49 -35.81 -27.59
C ARG A 233 41.21 -36.53 -26.28
N SER A 234 42.18 -37.35 -25.90
CA SER A 234 42.68 -37.68 -24.56
C SER A 234 41.67 -37.82 -23.41
N ILE A 235 41.60 -39.06 -22.91
CA ILE A 235 40.96 -39.48 -21.67
C ILE A 235 41.54 -38.71 -20.48
N GLN A 236 40.71 -37.92 -19.79
CA GLN A 236 40.97 -37.56 -18.39
C GLN A 236 39.79 -37.99 -17.52
N THR A 237 40.18 -38.75 -16.51
CA THR A 237 39.38 -39.42 -15.49
C THR A 237 38.61 -38.44 -14.62
N ALA A 238 37.33 -38.75 -14.40
CA ALA A 238 36.46 -38.09 -13.45
C ALA A 238 37.01 -38.21 -12.00
N ALA A 239 37.27 -37.08 -11.36
CA ALA A 239 37.57 -36.99 -9.93
C ALA A 239 36.42 -36.28 -9.17
N THR A 240 35.65 -37.12 -8.47
CA THR A 240 35.04 -36.94 -7.14
C THR A 240 34.47 -35.58 -6.70
N ARG A 241 33.16 -35.63 -6.40
CA ARG A 241 32.32 -34.67 -5.68
C ARG A 241 32.87 -34.32 -4.28
N GLY A 242 32.54 -33.10 -3.85
CA GLY A 242 33.17 -32.36 -2.77
C GLY A 242 33.00 -32.89 -1.34
N ALA A 243 34.08 -32.76 -0.58
CA ALA A 243 34.09 -32.84 0.86
C ALA A 243 33.51 -31.54 1.45
N ARG A 244 32.56 -31.67 2.38
CA ARG A 244 32.09 -30.54 3.20
C ARG A 244 33.28 -29.99 4.01
N PRO A 245 33.54 -28.67 4.01
CA PRO A 245 34.54 -28.09 4.91
C PRO A 245 34.13 -28.40 6.36
N SER A 246 35.11 -28.74 7.19
CA SER A 246 34.85 -29.07 8.59
C SER A 246 34.51 -27.79 9.35
N ARG A 247 33.56 -27.84 10.29
CA ARG A 247 33.23 -26.69 11.17
C ARG A 247 34.45 -26.02 11.82
N ALA A 248 35.56 -26.75 11.98
CA ALA A 248 36.81 -26.22 12.49
C ALA A 248 37.51 -25.25 11.51
N SER A 249 37.44 -25.49 10.19
CA SER A 249 38.01 -24.55 9.21
C SER A 249 37.25 -23.24 9.17
N ASP A 250 35.93 -23.26 9.38
CA ASP A 250 35.10 -22.05 9.39
C ASP A 250 35.38 -21.18 10.62
N LEU A 251 35.64 -21.80 11.78
CA LEU A 251 36.03 -21.08 13.00
C LEU A 251 37.41 -20.43 12.87
N VAL A 252 38.37 -21.14 12.28
CA VAL A 252 39.71 -20.58 12.03
C VAL A 252 39.63 -19.44 11.01
N ALA A 253 38.84 -19.59 9.93
CA ALA A 253 38.63 -18.54 8.95
C ALA A 253 37.95 -17.30 9.56
N ALA A 254 36.95 -17.47 10.44
CA ALA A 254 36.29 -16.37 11.14
C ALA A 254 37.22 -15.65 12.13
N LEU A 255 38.10 -16.39 12.81
CA LEU A 255 39.13 -15.80 13.66
C LEU A 255 40.16 -15.02 12.82
N THR A 256 40.62 -15.58 11.71
CA THR A 256 41.56 -14.90 10.79
C THR A 256 40.95 -13.63 10.20
N SER A 257 39.67 -13.63 9.80
CA SER A 257 39.00 -12.44 9.29
C SER A 257 38.83 -11.33 10.34
N ASN A 258 38.72 -11.67 11.62
CA ASN A 258 38.64 -10.69 12.70
C ASN A 258 39.98 -10.01 13.05
N PHE A 259 41.11 -10.60 12.64
CA PHE A 259 42.44 -10.03 12.82
C PHE A 259 43.00 -9.36 11.55
N ASP A 260 42.28 -9.40 10.43
CA ASP A 260 42.65 -8.65 9.24
C ASP A 260 42.35 -7.15 9.44
N PRO A 261 43.36 -6.27 9.38
CA PRO A 261 43.18 -4.83 9.56
C PRO A 261 42.25 -4.21 8.52
N SER A 262 42.20 -4.76 7.30
CA SER A 262 41.36 -4.23 6.21
C SER A 262 39.86 -4.44 6.51
N ILE A 263 39.49 -5.59 7.06
CA ILE A 263 38.12 -5.93 7.42
C ILE A 263 37.63 -5.03 8.57
N ARG A 264 38.48 -4.72 9.55
CA ARG A 264 38.14 -3.79 10.64
C ARG A 264 37.88 -2.38 10.14
N MET A 265 38.72 -1.88 9.24
CA MET A 265 38.52 -0.56 8.61
C MET A 265 37.21 -0.54 7.82
N SER A 266 36.89 -1.59 7.06
CA SER A 266 35.63 -1.65 6.31
C SER A 266 34.40 -1.63 7.23
N MET A 267 34.42 -2.36 8.34
CA MET A 267 33.33 -2.33 9.33
C MET A 267 33.23 -0.98 10.02
N GLN A 268 34.36 -0.35 10.35
CA GLN A 268 34.37 0.97 10.96
C GLN A 268 33.82 2.04 10.00
N GLN A 269 34.17 1.95 8.72
CA GLN A 269 33.60 2.80 7.67
C GLN A 269 32.10 2.55 7.48
N GLN A 270 31.65 1.29 7.53
CA GLN A 270 30.22 0.95 7.52
C GLN A 270 29.47 1.53 8.73
N ARG A 271 30.07 1.50 9.92
CA ARG A 271 29.46 2.14 11.10
C ARG A 271 29.43 3.66 10.95
N ALA A 272 30.50 4.27 10.45
CA ALA A 272 30.55 5.71 10.24
C ALA A 272 29.48 6.16 9.23
N THR A 273 29.34 5.46 8.11
CA THR A 273 28.31 5.73 7.10
C THR A 273 26.89 5.55 7.66
N GLN A 274 26.63 4.46 8.38
CA GLN A 274 25.35 4.26 9.07
C GLN A 274 25.05 5.36 10.09
N LEU A 275 26.04 5.82 10.85
CA LEU A 275 25.86 6.93 11.80
C LEU A 275 25.56 8.25 11.08
N THR A 276 26.21 8.53 9.95
CA THR A 276 25.90 9.73 9.16
C THR A 276 24.52 9.66 8.53
N GLU A 277 24.10 8.49 8.04
CA GLU A 277 22.78 8.30 7.44
C GLU A 277 21.68 8.42 8.50
N THR A 278 21.86 7.81 9.67
CA THR A 278 20.90 7.89 10.78
C THR A 278 20.77 9.30 11.33
N THR A 279 21.88 10.04 11.50
CA THR A 279 21.84 11.43 11.95
C THR A 279 21.16 12.35 10.93
N ALA A 280 21.43 12.17 9.63
CA ALA A 280 20.74 12.91 8.56
C ALA A 280 19.22 12.63 8.56
N SER A 281 18.83 11.36 8.70
CA SER A 281 17.42 10.95 8.79
C SER A 281 16.71 11.56 10.00
N ILE A 282 17.37 11.57 11.17
CA ILE A 282 16.82 12.18 12.39
C ILE A 282 16.61 13.68 12.20
N LEU A 283 17.58 14.40 11.64
CA LEU A 283 17.49 15.84 11.41
C LEU A 283 16.33 16.19 10.47
N MET A 284 16.20 15.47 9.34
CA MET A 284 15.10 15.69 8.41
C MET A 284 13.74 15.38 9.04
N SER A 285 13.65 14.30 9.83
CA SER A 285 12.42 13.96 10.57
C SER A 285 12.04 15.02 11.60
N GLN A 286 13.03 15.70 12.20
CA GLN A 286 12.80 16.81 13.12
C GLN A 286 12.22 18.02 12.39
N GLN A 287 12.80 18.40 11.25
CA GLN A 287 12.27 19.49 10.42
C GLN A 287 10.82 19.23 9.99
N LEU A 288 10.50 17.99 9.58
CA LEU A 288 9.12 17.64 9.23
C LEU A 288 8.15 17.78 10.41
N ARG A 289 8.57 17.36 11.61
CA ARG A 289 7.75 17.53 12.83
C ARG A 289 7.53 19.01 13.17
N ASP A 290 8.57 19.82 13.05
CA ASP A 290 8.50 21.25 13.37
C ASP A 290 7.56 21.99 12.39
N LEU A 291 7.69 21.72 11.09
CA LEU A 291 6.78 22.27 10.05
C LEU A 291 5.33 21.80 10.24
N GLN A 292 5.13 20.54 10.63
CA GLN A 292 3.80 20.03 10.95
C GLN A 292 3.20 20.71 12.20
N ALA A 293 4.01 21.00 13.21
CA ALA A 293 3.57 21.74 14.40
C ALA A 293 3.19 23.19 14.04
N GLU A 294 3.94 23.84 13.16
CA GLU A 294 3.63 25.19 12.66
C GLU A 294 2.34 25.22 11.85
N ASN A 295 2.13 24.25 10.94
CA ASN A 295 0.87 24.14 10.20
C ASN A 295 -0.33 23.95 11.12
N ARG A 296 -0.23 23.09 12.14
CA ARG A 296 -1.30 22.91 13.13
C ARG A 296 -1.59 24.21 13.89
N ARG A 297 -0.55 24.96 14.25
CA ARG A 297 -0.69 26.26 14.89
C ARG A 297 -1.42 27.26 13.99
N LEU A 298 -1.03 27.38 12.72
CA LEU A 298 -1.68 28.27 11.76
C LEU A 298 -3.14 27.87 11.52
N GLN A 299 -3.43 26.57 11.44
CA GLN A 299 -4.81 26.08 11.34
C GLN A 299 -5.64 26.38 12.59
N THR A 300 -5.07 26.32 13.79
CA THR A 300 -5.77 26.75 15.01
C THR A 300 -6.06 28.24 15.01
N GLU A 301 -5.12 29.06 14.53
CA GLU A 301 -5.27 30.52 14.44
C GLU A 301 -6.34 30.90 13.41
N LEU A 302 -6.36 30.26 12.24
CA LEU A 302 -7.40 30.46 11.22
C LEU A 302 -8.79 30.13 11.77
N ARG A 303 -8.95 29.01 12.48
CA ARG A 303 -10.23 28.63 13.08
C ARG A 303 -10.68 29.63 14.15
N GLN A 304 -9.76 30.11 14.98
CA GLN A 304 -10.05 31.14 15.99
C GLN A 304 -10.53 32.44 15.32
N LEU A 305 -9.83 32.91 14.30
CA LEU A 305 -10.22 34.12 13.57
C LEU A 305 -11.57 33.97 12.85
N GLN A 306 -11.84 32.79 12.28
CA GLN A 306 -13.15 32.50 11.67
C GLN A 306 -14.27 32.55 12.71
N GLN A 307 -14.04 31.98 13.90
CA GLN A 307 -15.00 32.01 15.01
C GLN A 307 -15.24 33.43 15.53
N GLU A 308 -14.19 34.24 15.66
CA GLU A 308 -14.31 35.65 16.05
C GLU A 308 -15.12 36.45 15.02
N LEU A 309 -14.89 36.20 13.73
CA LEU A 309 -15.62 36.85 12.64
C LEU A 309 -17.10 36.43 12.65
N SER A 310 -17.41 35.15 12.83
CA SER A 310 -18.79 34.68 12.95
C SER A 310 -19.48 35.30 14.16
N ASP A 311 -18.81 35.35 15.32
CA ASP A 311 -19.36 35.95 16.54
C ASP A 311 -19.62 37.45 16.37
N ALA A 312 -18.71 38.18 15.71
CA ALA A 312 -18.89 39.59 15.39
C ALA A 312 -20.10 39.80 14.48
N ARG A 313 -20.26 39.00 13.41
CA ARG A 313 -21.44 39.03 12.53
C ARG A 313 -22.73 38.74 13.31
N HIS A 314 -22.72 37.75 14.20
CA HIS A 314 -23.89 37.42 15.01
C HIS A 314 -24.25 38.58 15.93
N ARG A 315 -23.28 39.23 16.56
CA ARG A 315 -23.53 40.45 17.38
C ARG A 315 -24.15 41.57 16.57
N GLU A 316 -23.69 41.81 15.34
CA GLU A 316 -24.29 42.80 14.44
C GLU A 316 -25.74 42.46 14.08
N THR A 317 -26.03 41.19 13.76
CA THR A 317 -27.41 40.76 13.47
C THR A 317 -28.33 40.90 14.70
N LEU A 318 -27.84 40.56 15.90
CA LEU A 318 -28.61 40.74 17.13
C LEU A 318 -28.85 42.22 17.44
N ALA A 319 -27.83 43.06 17.25
CA ALA A 319 -27.95 44.52 17.44
C ALA A 319 -28.95 45.14 16.44
N THR A 320 -28.92 44.73 15.17
CA THR A 320 -29.86 45.22 14.15
C THR A 320 -31.29 44.77 14.44
N VAL A 321 -31.51 43.51 14.84
CA VAL A 321 -32.83 43.01 15.26
C VAL A 321 -33.35 43.75 16.49
N GLN A 322 -32.50 44.01 17.49
CA GLN A 322 -32.89 44.75 18.69
C GLN A 322 -33.25 46.21 18.36
N MET A 323 -32.49 46.88 17.50
CA MET A 323 -32.80 48.23 17.03
C MET A 323 -34.13 48.28 16.28
N LEU A 324 -34.38 47.33 15.36
CA LEU A 324 -35.67 47.25 14.64
C LEU A 324 -36.84 46.94 15.60
N GLY A 325 -36.64 46.09 16.60
CA GLY A 325 -37.65 45.76 17.60
C GLY A 325 -38.05 46.94 18.49
N THR A 326 -37.18 47.95 18.67
CA THR A 326 -37.51 49.17 19.43
C THR A 326 -38.14 50.27 18.58
N LEU A 327 -37.92 50.26 17.26
CA LEU A 327 -38.46 51.26 16.32
C LEU A 327 -39.83 50.88 15.74
N LEU A 328 -40.22 49.60 15.78
CA LEU A 328 -41.55 49.15 15.37
C LEU A 328 -42.48 49.11 16.60
N PRO A 329 -43.41 50.07 16.77
CA PRO A 329 -44.47 49.94 17.76
C PRO A 329 -45.24 48.65 17.49
N THR A 330 -45.57 47.93 18.56
CA THR A 330 -46.20 46.60 18.53
C THR A 330 -47.20 46.44 17.38
N PRO A 331 -47.06 45.42 16.51
CA PRO A 331 -47.88 45.28 15.30
C PRO A 331 -49.39 45.11 15.61
N ASN A 332 -49.73 44.81 16.86
CA ASN A 332 -51.11 44.67 17.31
C ASN A 332 -51.95 45.94 17.08
N VAL A 333 -51.37 47.15 17.17
CA VAL A 333 -52.16 48.38 16.98
C VAL A 333 -52.35 48.74 15.50
N CYS A 334 -51.36 48.47 14.65
CA CYS A 334 -51.44 48.76 13.20
C CYS A 334 -52.23 47.70 12.42
N LEU A 335 -52.10 46.42 12.75
CA LEU A 335 -52.83 45.35 12.05
C LEU A 335 -54.34 45.41 12.31
N LEU A 336 -54.77 45.77 13.53
CA LEU A 336 -56.19 45.98 13.84
C LEU A 336 -56.78 47.16 13.06
N SER A 337 -56.00 48.23 12.85
CA SER A 337 -56.42 49.40 12.07
C SER A 337 -56.54 49.09 10.57
N LEU A 338 -55.55 48.39 10.00
CA LEU A 338 -55.56 47.99 8.58
C LEU A 338 -56.64 46.94 8.28
N MET A 339 -56.82 45.94 9.15
CA MET A 339 -57.90 44.96 9.01
C MET A 339 -59.29 45.63 9.10
N GLY A 340 -59.45 46.63 9.98
CA GLY A 340 -60.67 47.42 10.06
C GLY A 340 -60.98 48.20 8.78
N ALA A 341 -59.96 48.82 8.16
CA ALA A 341 -60.11 49.56 6.91
C ALA A 341 -60.45 48.64 5.72
N VAL A 342 -59.81 47.48 5.61
CA VAL A 342 -60.09 46.49 4.56
C VAL A 342 -61.49 45.90 4.73
N PHE A 343 -61.90 45.59 5.97
CA PHE A 343 -63.25 45.12 6.25
C PHE A 343 -64.31 46.16 5.87
N MET A 344 -64.09 47.44 6.21
CA MET A 344 -64.99 48.53 5.81
C MET A 344 -65.09 48.68 4.29
N MET A 345 -63.96 48.57 3.57
CA MET A 345 -63.95 48.61 2.09
C MET A 345 -64.76 47.46 1.47
N VAL A 346 -64.62 46.23 1.99
CA VAL A 346 -65.39 45.07 1.52
C VAL A 346 -66.88 45.22 1.81
N VAL A 347 -67.25 45.73 2.99
CA VAL A 347 -68.65 45.99 3.35
C VAL A 347 -69.26 47.08 2.45
N LEU A 348 -68.53 48.18 2.19
CA LEU A 348 -68.96 49.23 1.28
C LEU A 348 -69.13 48.71 -0.15
N TRP A 349 -68.20 47.88 -0.63
CA TRP A 349 -68.28 47.28 -1.96
C TRP A 349 -69.50 46.35 -2.08
N LEU A 350 -69.73 45.48 -1.11
CA LEU A 350 -70.92 44.61 -1.08
C LEU A 350 -72.22 45.42 -1.00
N PHE A 351 -72.25 46.50 -0.23
CA PHE A 351 -73.41 47.40 -0.16
C PHE A 351 -73.67 48.08 -1.51
N MET A 352 -72.62 48.54 -2.20
CA MET A 352 -72.75 49.13 -3.55
C MET A 352 -73.25 48.12 -4.58
N VAL A 353 -72.72 46.89 -4.58
CA VAL A 353 -73.17 45.81 -5.48
C VAL A 353 -74.64 45.46 -5.21
N LYS A 354 -75.05 45.42 -3.93
CA LYS A 354 -76.44 45.17 -3.54
C LYS A 354 -77.38 46.30 -3.95
N ALA A 355 -76.97 47.55 -3.75
CA ALA A 355 -77.73 48.74 -4.17
C ALA A 355 -77.92 48.76 -5.69
N ASN A 356 -76.87 48.48 -6.45
CA ASN A 356 -76.93 48.42 -7.92
C ASN A 356 -77.82 47.25 -8.41
N SER A 357 -77.73 46.10 -7.76
CA SER A 357 -78.60 44.95 -8.07
C SER A 357 -80.09 45.23 -7.82
N ASN A 358 -80.41 46.04 -6.80
CA ASN A 358 -81.79 46.46 -6.53
C ASN A 358 -82.27 47.50 -7.55
N LEU A 359 -81.38 48.36 -8.06
CA LEU A 359 -81.68 49.32 -9.12
C LEU A 359 -82.06 48.62 -10.43
N VAL A 360 -81.27 47.61 -10.83
CA VAL A 360 -81.54 46.82 -12.05
C VAL A 360 -82.85 46.02 -11.92
N LYS A 361 -83.18 45.53 -10.73
CA LYS A 361 -84.47 44.84 -10.48
C LYS A 361 -85.67 45.78 -10.57
N LEU A 362 -85.54 47.04 -10.16
CA LEU A 362 -86.60 48.03 -10.27
C LEU A 362 -86.86 48.43 -11.73
N GLU A 363 -85.81 48.56 -12.55
CA GLU A 363 -85.98 48.82 -13.98
C GLU A 363 -86.63 47.62 -14.70
N PHE A 364 -86.25 46.39 -14.35
CA PHE A 364 -86.85 45.19 -14.93
C PHE A 364 -88.34 45.04 -14.57
N LEU A 365 -88.73 45.40 -13.35
CA LEU A 365 -90.14 45.42 -12.93
C LEU A 365 -90.94 46.53 -13.61
N ALA A 366 -90.34 47.71 -13.84
CA ALA A 366 -90.99 48.81 -14.57
C ALA A 366 -91.27 48.45 -16.05
N VAL A 367 -90.33 47.73 -16.70
CA VAL A 367 -90.50 47.26 -18.09
C VAL A 367 -91.58 46.17 -18.20
N ILE A 368 -91.72 45.30 -17.19
CA ILE A 368 -92.76 44.26 -17.17
C ILE A 368 -94.16 44.88 -16.93
N LEU A 369 -94.28 45.91 -16.08
CA LEU A 369 -95.55 46.59 -15.79
C LEU A 369 -96.09 47.44 -16.96
N MET A 370 -95.23 47.94 -17.85
CA MET A 370 -95.68 48.70 -19.03
C MET A 370 -96.18 47.84 -20.21
N LYS A 371 -96.10 46.50 -20.12
CA LYS A 371 -96.42 45.60 -21.25
C LYS A 371 -97.66 44.71 -21.03
N ALA A 372 -98.43 44.97 -19.98
CA ALA A 372 -99.72 44.31 -19.76
C ALA A 372 -100.84 45.08 -20.49
N PRO A 373 -101.54 44.48 -21.48
CA PRO A 373 -102.70 45.10 -22.11
C PRO A 373 -103.92 45.06 -21.16
N LEU A 374 -104.66 46.18 -21.15
CA LEU A 374 -105.95 46.37 -20.46
C LEU A 374 -107.05 45.47 -21.01
#